data_AF-A0A2H9SDD2-F1
#
_entry.id   AF-A0A2H9SDD2-F1
#
_cell.length_a   1.000
_cell.length_b   1.000
_cell.length_c   1.000
_cell.angle_alpha   90.00
_cell.angle_beta   90.00
_cell.angle_gamma   90.00
#
_symmetry.space_group_name_H-M   'P 1'
#
loop_
_entity.id
_entity.type
_entity.pdbx_description
1 polymer ?
#
loop_
_entity_poly.entity_id
_entity_poly.type
_entity_poly.pdbx_seq_one_letter_code
_entity_poly.pdbx_strand_id
1 'polypeptide(L)'
;MEKPIMLNKMSHFKKKFNRELLPNPSHYFRDQGLKINGYGEWKNAICPFHPDTKPSLRLRLDSGGFRCMACGEHGGDVLAFHMRLHGLDFITAAKELGAWEDEQ
;
A
#
# COMPACT_ATOMS: atom_id res chain seq x y z
N MET A 1 7.38 39.39 38.33
CA MET A 1 6.07 39.03 37.72
C MET A 1 6.35 38.40 36.37
N GLU A 2 6.70 37.11 36.37
CA GLU A 2 6.95 36.36 35.15
C GLU A 2 5.68 35.57 34.79
N LYS A 3 5.16 35.80 33.59
CA LYS A 3 3.97 35.11 33.08
C LYS A 3 4.33 33.67 32.70
N PRO A 4 3.58 32.64 33.13
CA PRO A 4 3.86 31.27 32.72
C PRO A 4 3.57 31.10 31.23
N ILE A 5 4.53 30.54 30.51
CA ILE A 5 4.38 30.11 29.12
C ILE A 5 3.41 28.91 29.13
N MET A 6 2.18 29.13 28.67
CA MET A 6 1.24 28.06 28.36
C MET A 6 1.83 27.24 27.22
N LEU A 7 2.47 26.10 27.54
CA LEU A 7 2.90 25.14 26.54
C LEU A 7 1.66 24.65 25.79
N ASN A 8 1.61 25.00 24.51
CA ASN A 8 0.52 24.74 23.60
C ASN A 8 0.23 23.22 23.55
N LYS A 9 -0.86 22.76 24.19
CA LYS A 9 -1.43 21.43 24.00
C LYS A 9 -2.07 21.36 22.62
N MET A 10 -1.25 21.43 21.58
CA MET A 10 -1.72 21.22 20.23
C MET A 10 -1.80 19.71 20.03
N SER A 11 -2.96 19.18 20.44
CA SER A 11 -3.53 17.88 20.15
C SER A 11 -2.77 17.15 19.03
N HIS A 12 -1.85 16.27 19.42
CA HIS A 12 -1.37 15.18 18.58
C HIS A 12 -2.60 14.36 18.16
N PHE A 13 -3.21 14.71 17.03
CA PHE A 13 -3.86 13.69 16.22
C PHE A 13 -2.74 12.75 15.77
N LYS A 14 -2.34 11.81 16.65
CA LYS A 14 -1.42 10.74 16.31
C LYS A 14 -2.09 9.99 15.16
N LYS A 15 -1.59 10.18 13.94
CA LYS A 15 -1.99 9.35 12.82
C LYS A 15 -1.53 7.93 13.16
N LYS A 16 -2.48 7.03 13.44
CA LYS A 16 -2.18 5.62 13.75
C LYS A 16 -1.63 4.86 12.54
N PHE A 17 -1.95 5.30 11.33
CA PHE A 17 -1.37 4.74 10.12
C PHE A 17 0.01 5.35 9.84
N ASN A 18 1.02 4.50 9.74
CA ASN A 18 2.37 4.86 9.37
C ASN A 18 2.73 4.22 8.02
N ARG A 19 2.74 5.04 6.97
CA ARG A 19 3.01 4.59 5.59
C ARG A 19 4.41 4.03 5.40
N GLU A 20 5.38 4.48 6.20
CA GLU A 20 6.77 4.04 6.09
C GLU A 20 6.95 2.58 6.53
N LEU A 21 5.98 2.03 7.26
CA LEU A 21 5.93 0.62 7.67
C LEU A 21 5.32 -0.30 6.62
N LEU A 22 4.78 0.23 5.51
CA LEU A 22 4.30 -0.62 4.42
C LEU A 22 5.44 -1.50 3.87
N PRO A 23 5.15 -2.75 3.50
CA PRO A 23 6.18 -3.64 3.01
C PRO A 23 6.79 -3.12 1.71
N ASN A 24 8.06 -3.50 1.47
CA ASN A 24 8.72 -3.22 0.20
C ASN A 24 7.87 -3.77 -0.96
N PRO A 25 7.52 -2.97 -1.98
CA PRO A 25 6.59 -3.41 -3.02
C PRO A 25 7.06 -4.63 -3.81
N SER A 26 8.37 -4.75 -4.07
CA SER A 26 8.91 -5.91 -4.79
C SER A 26 8.72 -7.21 -4.01
N HIS A 27 8.94 -7.20 -2.69
CA HIS A 27 8.70 -8.36 -1.85
C HIS A 27 7.21 -8.64 -1.75
N TYR A 28 6.41 -7.62 -1.40
CA TYR A 28 4.96 -7.75 -1.25
C TYR A 28 4.29 -8.41 -2.47
N PHE A 29 4.53 -7.91 -3.69
CA PHE A 29 3.90 -8.47 -4.88
C PHE A 29 4.34 -9.92 -5.14
N ARG A 30 5.59 -10.28 -4.86
CA ARG A 30 6.07 -11.67 -5.00
C ARG A 30 5.43 -12.59 -3.96
N ASP A 31 5.24 -12.11 -2.74
CA ASP A 31 4.59 -12.86 -1.66
C ASP A 31 3.10 -13.09 -1.96
N GLN A 32 2.45 -12.18 -2.70
CA GLN A 32 1.11 -12.40 -3.27
C GLN A 32 1.10 -13.38 -4.47
N GLY A 33 2.23 -13.99 -4.81
CA GLY A 33 2.36 -14.98 -5.88
C GLY A 33 2.51 -14.39 -7.29
N LEU A 34 2.69 -13.08 -7.44
CA LEU A 34 2.84 -12.48 -8.76
C LEU A 34 4.21 -12.79 -9.35
N LYS A 35 4.21 -13.37 -10.55
CA LYS A 35 5.40 -13.50 -11.39
C LYS A 35 5.67 -12.18 -12.10
N ILE A 36 6.61 -11.41 -11.56
CA ILE A 36 6.98 -10.08 -12.04
C ILE A 36 8.08 -10.20 -13.10
N ASN A 37 7.87 -9.61 -14.28
CA ASN A 37 8.87 -9.56 -15.35
C ASN A 37 8.95 -8.18 -16.04
N GLY A 38 9.91 -8.02 -16.94
CA GLY A 38 10.13 -6.79 -17.71
C GLY A 38 11.25 -5.89 -17.18
N TYR A 39 11.67 -4.95 -18.02
CA TYR A 39 12.76 -4.00 -17.77
C TYR A 39 12.21 -2.61 -17.38
N GLY A 40 13.07 -1.76 -16.79
CA GLY A 40 12.67 -0.41 -16.37
C GLY A 40 11.86 -0.37 -15.08
N GLU A 41 11.29 0.81 -14.79
CA GLU A 41 10.58 1.13 -13.54
C GLU A 41 9.26 0.36 -13.39
N TRP A 42 8.53 0.20 -14.49
CA TRP A 42 7.25 -0.49 -14.52
C TRP A 42 7.42 -1.93 -14.98
N LYS A 43 6.97 -2.87 -14.15
CA LYS A 43 6.98 -4.30 -14.43
C LYS A 43 5.62 -4.79 -14.90
N ASN A 44 5.60 -5.99 -15.47
CA ASN A 44 4.38 -6.67 -15.88
C ASN A 44 4.11 -7.90 -15.01
N ALA A 45 2.83 -8.20 -14.78
CA ALA A 45 2.35 -9.42 -14.14
C ALA A 45 0.96 -9.80 -14.68
N ILE A 46 0.52 -11.02 -14.42
CA ILE A 46 -0.88 -11.42 -14.59
C ILE A 46 -1.71 -10.68 -13.55
N CYS A 47 -2.84 -10.13 -13.97
CA CYS A 47 -3.73 -9.40 -13.07
C CYS A 47 -4.52 -10.39 -12.19
N PRO A 48 -4.48 -10.29 -10.85
CA PRO A 48 -5.28 -11.14 -9.98
C PRO A 48 -6.73 -10.66 -9.84
N PHE A 49 -7.05 -9.45 -10.32
CA PHE A 49 -8.36 -8.81 -10.14
C PHE A 49 -9.40 -9.20 -11.19
N HIS A 50 -9.01 -9.97 -12.21
CA HIS A 50 -9.92 -10.56 -13.18
C HIS A 50 -9.31 -11.85 -13.74
N PRO A 51 -10.11 -12.73 -14.37
CA PRO A 51 -9.59 -13.88 -15.09
C PRO A 51 -8.66 -13.41 -16.21
N ASP A 52 -7.35 -13.56 -16.00
CA ASP A 52 -6.32 -13.07 -16.90
C ASP A 52 -5.32 -14.18 -17.25
N THR A 53 -4.97 -14.28 -18.53
CA THR A 53 -3.98 -15.24 -19.06
C THR A 53 -2.83 -14.55 -19.77
N LYS A 54 -2.85 -13.22 -19.93
CA LYS A 54 -1.81 -12.44 -20.60
C LYS A 54 -1.44 -11.25 -19.72
N PRO A 55 -0.17 -11.05 -19.35
CA PRO A 55 0.21 -10.01 -18.39
C PRO A 55 -0.37 -8.63 -18.74
N SER A 56 -1.39 -8.22 -17.99
CA SER A 56 -2.13 -6.97 -18.21
C SER A 56 -1.94 -5.97 -17.07
N LEU A 57 -1.36 -6.42 -15.95
CA LEU A 57 -1.08 -5.63 -14.77
C LEU A 57 0.31 -4.99 -14.87
N ARG A 58 0.34 -3.66 -14.73
CA ARG A 58 1.58 -2.88 -14.57
C ARG A 58 1.82 -2.59 -13.10
N LEU A 59 3.04 -2.83 -12.64
CA LEU A 59 3.48 -2.64 -11.25
C LEU A 59 4.66 -1.68 -11.18
N ARG A 60 4.63 -0.72 -10.25
CA ARG A 60 5.75 0.18 -9.95
C ARG A 60 6.41 -0.29 -8.64
N LEU A 61 7.64 -0.79 -8.70
CA LEU A 61 8.28 -1.46 -7.55
C LEU A 61 8.88 -0.49 -6.52
N ASP A 62 8.97 0.80 -6.83
CA ASP A 62 9.41 1.86 -5.92
C ASP A 62 8.27 2.34 -5.01
N SER A 63 7.10 2.63 -5.59
CA SER A 63 5.95 3.19 -4.86
C SER A 63 4.90 2.15 -4.48
N GLY A 64 4.91 0.98 -5.12
CA GLY A 64 3.84 -0.01 -5.03
C GLY A 64 2.59 0.34 -5.84
N GLY A 65 2.66 1.35 -6.70
CA GLY A 65 1.56 1.71 -7.58
C GLY A 65 1.28 0.62 -8.61
N PHE A 66 0.02 0.48 -9.01
CA PHE A 66 -0.38 -0.51 -10.00
C PHE A 66 -1.53 -0.02 -10.88
N ARG A 67 -1.59 -0.56 -12.10
CA ARG A 67 -2.72 -0.39 -13.00
C ARG A 67 -2.84 -1.58 -13.93
N CYS A 68 -4.02 -2.20 -13.98
CA CYS A 68 -4.35 -3.17 -14.99
C CYS A 68 -4.89 -2.48 -16.24
N MET A 69 -4.26 -2.72 -17.39
CA MET A 69 -4.66 -2.10 -18.67
C MET A 69 -5.88 -2.78 -19.31
N ALA A 70 -6.25 -3.98 -18.84
CA ALA A 70 -7.43 -4.71 -19.31
C ALA A 70 -8.69 -4.38 -18.49
N CYS A 71 -8.70 -4.69 -17.18
CA CYS A 71 -9.88 -4.45 -16.32
C CYS A 71 -9.94 -3.04 -15.68
N GLY A 72 -8.88 -2.24 -15.76
CA GLY A 72 -8.85 -0.87 -15.23
C GLY A 72 -8.59 -0.72 -13.73
N GLU A 73 -8.51 -1.83 -12.97
CA GLU A 73 -8.20 -1.80 -11.53
C GLU A 73 -6.83 -1.12 -11.27
N HIS A 74 -6.74 -0.27 -10.26
CA HIS A 74 -5.57 0.58 -10.02
C HIS A 74 -5.47 1.06 -8.57
N GLY A 75 -4.25 1.45 -8.17
CA GLY A 75 -3.98 2.00 -6.85
C GLY A 75 -2.58 2.59 -6.75
N GLY A 76 -2.36 3.40 -5.71
CA GLY A 76 -1.13 4.18 -5.53
C GLY A 76 0.00 3.48 -4.76
N ASP A 77 -0.30 2.35 -4.11
CA ASP A 77 0.62 1.63 -3.23
C ASP A 77 0.17 0.18 -2.96
N VAL A 78 0.99 -0.52 -2.19
CA VAL A 78 0.73 -1.89 -1.74
C VAL A 78 -0.49 -2.02 -0.83
N LEU A 79 -0.86 -0.97 -0.08
CA LEU A 79 -2.06 -1.00 0.77
C LEU A 79 -3.33 -1.03 -0.08
N ALA A 80 -3.42 -0.15 -1.08
CA ALA A 80 -4.53 -0.15 -2.04
C ALA A 80 -4.61 -1.51 -2.77
N PHE A 81 -3.48 -2.10 -3.13
CA PHE A 81 -3.45 -3.43 -3.74
C PHE A 81 -3.99 -4.50 -2.78
N HIS A 82 -3.52 -4.50 -1.52
CA HIS A 82 -3.93 -5.45 -0.48
C HIS A 82 -5.43 -5.35 -0.18
N MET A 83 -5.93 -4.13 0.01
CA MET A 83 -7.37 -3.87 0.18
C MET A 83 -8.19 -4.48 -0.95
N ARG A 84 -7.77 -4.25 -2.20
CA ARG A 84 -8.49 -4.77 -3.38
C ARG A 84 -8.38 -6.28 -3.52
N LEU A 85 -7.21 -6.85 -3.27
CA LEU A 85 -6.97 -8.27 -3.41
C LEU A 85 -7.77 -9.10 -2.41
N HIS A 86 -7.85 -8.60 -1.17
CA HIS A 86 -8.45 -9.32 -0.04
C HIS A 86 -9.86 -8.83 0.33
N GLY A 87 -10.38 -7.79 -0.35
CA GLY A 87 -11.69 -7.24 -0.06
C GLY A 87 -11.78 -6.56 1.31
N LEU A 88 -10.69 -5.94 1.76
CA LEU A 88 -10.55 -5.36 3.09
C LEU A 88 -10.77 -3.85 3.11
N ASP A 89 -11.25 -3.35 4.24
CA ASP A 89 -11.22 -1.92 4.53
C ASP A 89 -9.79 -1.45 4.86
N PHE A 90 -9.61 -0.12 4.88
CA PHE A 90 -8.31 0.51 5.06
C PHE A 90 -7.62 0.13 6.37
N ILE A 91 -8.34 0.11 7.50
CA ILE A 91 -7.75 -0.13 8.81
C ILE A 91 -7.33 -1.59 8.93
N THR A 92 -8.21 -2.50 8.52
CA THR A 92 -7.92 -3.94 8.54
C THR A 92 -6.71 -4.26 7.66
N ALA A 93 -6.67 -3.74 6.43
CA ALA A 93 -5.53 -3.94 5.53
C ALA A 93 -4.23 -3.30 6.08
N ALA A 94 -4.30 -2.11 6.67
CA ALA A 94 -3.13 -1.47 7.28
C ALA A 94 -2.58 -2.29 8.46
N LYS A 95 -3.46 -2.87 9.29
CA LYS A 95 -3.07 -3.76 10.40
C LYS A 95 -2.42 -5.04 9.89
N GLU A 96 -2.99 -5.69 8.88
CA GLU A 96 -2.39 -6.89 8.28
C GLU A 96 -1.02 -6.64 7.66
N LEU A 97 -0.80 -5.44 7.12
CA LEU A 97 0.49 -5.02 6.57
C LEU A 97 1.46 -4.48 7.63
N GLY A 98 1.10 -4.49 8.92
CA GLY A 98 1.93 -3.97 10.00
C GLY A 98 2.12 -2.44 9.98
N ALA A 99 1.29 -1.72 9.23
CA ALA A 99 1.37 -0.28 9.05
C ALA A 99 0.43 0.52 9.97
N TRP A 100 -0.13 -0.14 10.98
CA TRP A 100 -1.01 0.47 11.98
C TRP A 100 -0.37 0.37 13.36
N GLU A 101 -0.12 1.53 13.98
CA GLU A 101 0.37 1.64 15.34
C GLU A 101 -0.81 1.54 16.31
N ASP A 102 -0.89 0.44 17.04
CA ASP A 102 -1.85 0.28 18.13
C ASP A 102 -1.44 1.18 19.32
N GLU A 103 -2.44 1.74 20.01
CA GLU A 103 -2.20 2.45 21.26
C GLU A 103 -1.77 1.44 22.32
N GLN A 104 -0.56 1.62 22.86
CA GLN A 104 -0.17 1.02 24.13
C GLN A 104 -0.92 1.69 25.28
#